data_AF-A0A3A3GSB0-F1
#
_entry.id   AF-A0A3A3GSB0-F1
#
_cell.length_a   1.000
_cell.length_b   1.000
_cell.length_c   1.000
_cell.angle_alpha   90.00
_cell.angle_beta   90.00
_cell.angle_gamma   90.00
#
_symmetry.space_group_name_H-M   'P 1'
#
loop_
_entity.id
_entity.type
_entity.pdbx_description
1 polymer ?
#
loop_
_entity_poly.entity_id
_entity_poly.type
_entity_poly.pdbx_seq_one_letter_code
_entity_poly.pdbx_strand_id
1 'polypeptide(L)'
;MSLANNRPTGILSLTWPIFMESLFGMLLGMADTMMLSSHSDGAVAAVGVANQILTVAGLMFGFVTVGTSVILNQWLGAGKLREAGDIGRTALTLNLIFGLLFSVILCTCADAFLLLFKLPPELLAEGGAYLTITGSSVFLIALSMTLGTMLRCRGMVKEMMIISFGVNVLHIAGNYFALMEPFGLPSFEVEGVAVSTWISRAAAMIAYWAVCSRRLGQPIRLMHPLRMRRADLRLIFKLGIPSAGEHVSYNLSQVVITYLVAILGAAALTTKIYTQNITSFVFVFSMAIGQGTQIIVGHFIGAARKKEAYHSGIRHLKLGAGVTLVVSLLLFAVSGPLIGLFTSDPQIIQLGRQLMLLSVLLEPARACNMVLISSLNAAGDVRFPVLIGLVSMWGISVPLACLFGIVFGLGLAGIWLAFAIDEWVRALVMLRRWSKRGWERLSIIPGDAVEGQAMG
;
A
#
# COMPACT_ATOMS: atom_id res chain seq x y z
N MET A 1 6.68 28.26 5.44
CA MET A 1 7.57 27.55 6.38
C MET A 1 8.18 26.38 5.64
N SER A 2 9.36 26.59 5.09
CA SER A 2 10.07 25.64 4.23
C SER A 2 10.63 24.51 5.09
N LEU A 3 10.42 23.26 4.66
CA LEU A 3 11.08 22.08 5.24
C LEU A 3 12.62 22.17 5.14
N ALA A 4 13.16 23.18 4.44
CA ALA A 4 14.59 23.45 4.34
C ALA A 4 15.23 23.98 5.63
N ASN A 5 14.48 24.55 6.58
CA ASN A 5 15.10 25.32 7.68
C ASN A 5 14.89 24.80 9.11
N ASN A 6 14.31 23.61 9.33
CA ASN A 6 14.36 23.00 10.66
C ASN A 6 14.29 21.48 10.66
N ARG A 7 15.48 20.89 10.88
CA ARG A 7 15.83 19.47 11.14
C ARG A 7 15.77 18.54 9.93
N PRO A 8 16.80 17.70 9.70
CA PRO A 8 16.58 16.47 8.96
C PRO A 8 15.62 15.65 9.82
N THR A 9 14.36 15.52 9.41
CA THR A 9 13.47 14.52 9.98
C THR A 9 14.15 13.18 9.72
N GLY A 10 14.79 12.64 10.75
CA GLY A 10 15.46 11.35 10.64
C GLY A 10 14.47 10.34 10.09
N ILE A 11 14.93 9.41 9.25
CA ILE A 11 14.08 8.41 8.60
C ILE A 11 13.08 7.78 9.58
N LEU A 12 13.49 7.50 10.82
CA LEU A 12 12.62 6.99 11.90
C LEU A 12 11.38 7.83 12.20
N SER A 13 11.49 9.16 12.17
CA SER A 13 10.35 10.07 12.39
C SER A 13 9.31 10.02 11.28
N LEU A 14 9.70 9.53 10.09
CA LEU A 14 8.77 9.28 8.98
C LEU A 14 8.27 7.83 9.02
N THR A 15 9.16 6.87 9.22
CA THR A 15 8.84 5.44 9.07
C THR A 15 7.99 4.92 10.21
N TRP A 16 8.20 5.38 11.45
CA TRP A 16 7.43 4.89 12.60
C TRP A 16 5.93 5.23 12.49
N PRO A 17 5.54 6.49 12.19
CA PRO A 17 4.12 6.78 11.97
C PRO A 17 3.50 6.03 10.78
N ILE A 18 4.24 5.86 9.68
CA ILE A 18 3.76 5.09 8.51
C ILE A 18 3.55 3.61 8.87
N PHE A 19 4.47 3.03 9.64
CA PHE A 19 4.34 1.68 10.17
C PHE A 19 3.07 1.56 11.04
N MET A 20 2.87 2.49 11.97
CA MET A 20 1.70 2.48 12.86
C MET A 20 0.38 2.68 12.11
N GLU A 21 0.33 3.59 11.15
CA GLU A 21 -0.82 3.78 10.25
C GLU A 21 -1.19 2.44 9.56
N SER A 22 -0.19 1.72 9.06
CA SER A 22 -0.39 0.43 8.39
C SER A 22 -0.81 -0.68 9.35
N LEU A 23 -0.21 -0.73 10.54
CA LEU A 23 -0.55 -1.68 11.60
C LEU A 23 -1.99 -1.49 12.08
N PHE A 24 -2.42 -0.25 12.30
CA PHE A 24 -3.79 0.04 12.69
C PHE A 24 -4.79 -0.36 11.60
N GLY A 25 -4.46 -0.15 10.33
CA GLY A 25 -5.27 -0.64 9.21
C GLY A 25 -5.41 -2.17 9.20
N MET A 26 -4.32 -2.90 9.44
CA MET A 26 -4.34 -4.36 9.55
C MET A 26 -5.18 -4.84 10.74
N LEU A 27 -4.98 -4.27 11.92
CA LEU A 27 -5.74 -4.61 13.13
C LEU A 27 -7.23 -4.31 12.98
N LEU A 28 -7.58 -3.22 12.30
CA LEU A 28 -8.97 -2.89 12.00
C LEU A 28 -9.61 -3.97 11.12
N GLY A 29 -8.93 -4.44 10.07
CA GLY A 29 -9.47 -5.51 9.21
C GLY A 29 -9.69 -6.83 9.96
N MET A 30 -8.79 -7.15 10.91
CA MET A 30 -8.98 -8.30 11.80
C MET A 30 -10.18 -8.12 12.72
N ALA A 31 -10.31 -6.96 13.36
CA ALA A 31 -11.44 -6.66 14.25
C ALA A 31 -12.77 -6.71 13.49
N ASP A 32 -12.85 -6.13 12.29
CA ASP A 32 -14.05 -6.12 11.45
C ASP A 32 -14.52 -7.54 11.12
N THR A 33 -13.60 -8.41 10.71
CA THR A 33 -13.89 -9.83 10.42
C THR A 33 -14.38 -10.56 11.67
N MET A 34 -13.73 -10.36 12.82
CA MET A 34 -14.14 -10.98 14.09
C MET A 34 -15.53 -10.53 14.52
N MET A 35 -15.84 -9.23 14.42
CA MET A 35 -17.15 -8.69 14.78
C MET A 35 -18.25 -9.23 13.86
N LEU A 36 -18.02 -9.28 12.55
CA LEU A 36 -18.98 -9.88 11.60
C LEU A 36 -19.18 -11.38 11.85
N SER A 37 -18.12 -12.11 12.18
CA SER A 37 -18.21 -13.56 12.48
C SER A 37 -19.06 -13.86 13.71
N SER A 38 -19.15 -12.92 14.67
CA SER A 38 -20.03 -13.08 15.83
C SER A 38 -21.52 -12.94 15.50
N HIS A 39 -21.84 -12.35 14.35
CA HIS A 39 -23.20 -12.22 13.84
C HIS A 39 -23.58 -13.40 12.94
N SER A 40 -22.82 -13.64 11.86
CA SER A 40 -23.00 -14.84 11.03
C SER A 40 -21.80 -15.09 10.10
N ASP A 41 -21.55 -16.37 9.78
CA ASP A 41 -20.55 -16.74 8.75
C ASP A 41 -20.97 -16.25 7.35
N GLY A 42 -22.29 -16.18 7.09
CA GLY A 42 -22.86 -15.63 5.86
C GLY A 42 -22.47 -14.17 5.66
N ALA A 43 -22.56 -13.36 6.72
CA ALA A 43 -22.17 -11.95 6.71
C ALA A 43 -20.67 -11.79 6.42
N VAL A 44 -19.81 -12.62 7.02
CA VAL A 44 -18.37 -12.61 6.74
C VAL A 44 -18.10 -12.89 5.26
N ALA A 45 -18.76 -13.90 4.68
CA ALA A 45 -18.60 -14.24 3.28
C ALA A 45 -19.11 -13.13 2.35
N ALA A 46 -20.31 -12.60 2.60
CA ALA A 46 -20.92 -11.54 1.81
C ALA A 46 -20.08 -10.26 1.82
N VAL A 47 -19.68 -9.79 3.02
CA VAL A 47 -18.85 -8.61 3.21
C VAL A 47 -17.44 -8.82 2.67
N GLY A 48 -16.88 -10.02 2.80
CA GLY A 48 -15.57 -10.37 2.22
C GLY A 48 -15.54 -10.19 0.70
N VAL A 49 -16.56 -10.69 -0.01
CA VAL A 49 -16.68 -10.50 -1.47
C VAL A 49 -16.85 -9.02 -1.81
N ALA A 50 -17.69 -8.29 -1.08
CA ALA A 50 -17.88 -6.85 -1.28
C ALA A 50 -16.56 -6.06 -1.08
N ASN A 51 -15.79 -6.38 -0.04
CA ASN A 51 -14.50 -5.76 0.23
C ASN A 51 -13.45 -6.06 -0.86
N GLN A 52 -13.50 -7.24 -1.48
CA GLN A 52 -12.64 -7.56 -2.62
C GLN A 52 -12.94 -6.65 -3.82
N ILE A 53 -14.22 -6.38 -4.10
CA ILE A 53 -14.66 -5.43 -5.14
C ILE A 53 -14.19 -4.02 -4.81
N LEU A 54 -14.38 -3.57 -3.56
CA LEU A 54 -13.92 -2.26 -3.09
C LEU A 54 -12.40 -2.09 -3.18
N THR A 55 -11.64 -3.16 -2.92
CA THR A 55 -10.17 -3.18 -3.05
C THR A 55 -9.75 -2.91 -4.50
N VAL A 56 -10.43 -3.52 -5.48
CA VAL A 56 -10.17 -3.28 -6.91
C VAL A 56 -10.46 -1.82 -7.28
N ALA A 57 -11.55 -1.24 -6.77
CA ALA A 57 -11.84 0.19 -6.97
C ALA A 57 -10.72 1.07 -6.36
N GLY A 58 -10.22 0.71 -5.18
CA GLY A 58 -9.11 1.40 -4.49
C GLY A 58 -7.82 1.47 -5.33
N LEU A 59 -7.51 0.43 -6.10
CA LEU A 59 -6.33 0.41 -6.99
C LEU A 59 -6.38 1.54 -8.04
N MET A 60 -7.58 1.96 -8.47
CA MET A 60 -7.75 3.04 -9.43
C MET A 60 -7.35 4.41 -8.85
N PHE A 61 -7.62 4.65 -7.56
CA PHE A 61 -7.20 5.90 -6.92
C PHE A 61 -5.71 5.86 -6.54
N GLY A 62 -5.20 4.66 -6.25
CA GLY A 62 -3.80 4.41 -5.90
C GLY A 62 -2.82 4.82 -6.99
N PHE A 63 -3.14 4.59 -8.27
CA PHE A 63 -2.22 4.99 -9.35
C PHE A 63 -2.11 6.51 -9.47
N VAL A 64 -3.21 7.24 -9.25
CA VAL A 64 -3.21 8.71 -9.25
C VAL A 64 -2.30 9.20 -8.12
N THR A 65 -2.46 8.67 -6.91
CA THR A 65 -1.67 9.10 -5.75
C THR A 65 -0.19 8.76 -5.88
N VAL A 66 0.17 7.60 -6.45
CA VAL A 66 1.57 7.24 -6.74
C VAL A 66 2.19 8.25 -7.70
N GLY A 67 1.53 8.56 -8.81
CA GLY A 67 2.03 9.55 -9.78
C GLY A 67 2.15 10.94 -9.18
N THR A 68 1.14 11.38 -8.42
CA THR A 68 1.14 12.66 -7.71
C THR A 68 2.26 12.75 -6.68
N SER A 69 2.51 11.70 -5.89
CA SER A 69 3.51 11.71 -4.83
C SER A 69 4.92 11.99 -5.35
N VAL A 70 5.29 11.41 -6.49
CA VAL A 70 6.59 11.64 -7.12
C VAL A 70 6.77 13.11 -7.50
N ILE A 71 5.78 13.68 -8.19
CA ILE A 71 5.82 15.08 -8.67
C ILE A 71 5.78 16.05 -7.48
N LEU A 72 4.94 15.76 -6.49
CA LEU A 72 4.73 16.60 -5.32
C LEU A 72 6.00 16.67 -4.45
N ASN A 73 6.66 15.55 -4.19
CA ASN A 73 7.92 15.52 -3.42
C ASN A 73 9.01 16.38 -4.08
N GLN A 74 9.12 16.36 -5.42
CA GLN A 74 10.11 17.17 -6.12
C GLN A 74 9.78 18.66 -6.09
N TRP A 75 8.53 19.07 -6.33
CA TRP A 75 8.16 20.49 -6.22
C TRP A 75 8.32 21.04 -4.80
N LEU A 76 7.98 20.24 -3.79
CA LEU A 76 8.20 20.60 -2.39
C LEU A 76 9.68 20.70 -2.04
N GLY A 77 10.51 19.76 -2.55
CA GLY A 77 11.96 19.82 -2.47
C GLY A 77 12.54 21.10 -3.09
N ALA A 78 12.04 21.50 -4.26
CA ALA A 78 12.43 22.73 -4.96
C ALA A 78 11.90 24.02 -4.30
N GLY A 79 11.16 23.93 -3.19
CA GLY A 79 10.53 25.08 -2.53
C GLY A 79 9.39 25.74 -3.32
N LYS A 80 8.97 25.14 -4.44
CA LYS A 80 7.94 25.65 -5.36
C LYS A 80 6.56 25.24 -4.88
N LEU A 81 6.12 25.87 -3.79
CA LEU A 81 4.89 25.51 -3.10
C LEU A 81 3.65 25.69 -3.98
N ARG A 82 3.62 26.70 -4.86
CA ARG A 82 2.45 26.98 -5.72
C ARG A 82 2.20 25.82 -6.69
N GLU A 83 3.25 25.38 -7.36
CA GLU A 83 3.25 24.27 -8.31
C GLU A 83 2.92 22.95 -7.61
N ALA A 84 3.48 22.72 -6.43
CA ALA A 84 3.09 21.61 -5.55
C ALA A 84 1.58 21.64 -5.22
N GLY A 85 1.05 22.81 -4.89
CA GLY A 85 -0.38 23.01 -4.61
C GLY A 85 -1.26 22.72 -5.83
N ASP A 86 -0.89 23.21 -7.01
CA ASP A 86 -1.65 23.02 -8.25
C ASP A 86 -1.66 21.55 -8.69
N ILE A 87 -0.54 20.83 -8.54
CA ILE A 87 -0.48 19.37 -8.74
C ILE A 87 -1.39 18.64 -7.74
N GLY A 88 -1.37 19.03 -6.45
CA GLY A 88 -2.23 18.45 -5.42
C GLY A 88 -3.72 18.66 -5.72
N ARG A 89 -4.11 19.86 -6.18
CA ARG A 89 -5.49 20.15 -6.59
C ARG A 89 -5.92 19.39 -7.84
N THR A 90 -5.02 19.23 -8.81
CA THR A 90 -5.25 18.40 -10.00
C THR A 90 -5.54 16.96 -9.61
N ALA A 91 -4.71 16.39 -8.74
CA ALA A 91 -4.89 15.04 -8.22
C ALA A 91 -6.20 14.89 -7.44
N LEU A 92 -6.54 15.88 -6.59
CA LEU A 92 -7.75 15.87 -5.78
C LEU A 92 -9.01 15.91 -6.64
N THR A 93 -9.05 16.78 -7.66
CA THR A 93 -10.14 16.81 -8.64
C THR A 93 -10.22 15.52 -9.43
N LEU A 94 -9.08 14.99 -9.91
CA LEU A 94 -9.06 13.76 -10.70
C LEU A 94 -9.59 12.56 -9.91
N ASN A 95 -9.12 12.37 -8.67
CA ASN A 95 -9.59 11.31 -7.79
C ASN A 95 -11.04 11.53 -7.33
N LEU A 96 -11.52 12.76 -7.22
CA LEU A 96 -12.95 13.01 -7.02
C LEU A 96 -13.78 12.53 -8.21
N ILE A 97 -13.35 12.83 -9.44
CA ILE A 97 -14.06 12.40 -10.66
C ILE A 97 -14.11 10.87 -10.73
N PHE A 98 -12.96 10.20 -10.57
CA PHE A 98 -12.95 8.73 -10.55
C PHE A 98 -13.73 8.18 -9.36
N GLY A 99 -13.56 8.76 -8.17
CA GLY A 99 -14.26 8.36 -6.97
C GLY A 99 -15.78 8.41 -7.13
N LEU A 100 -16.32 9.51 -7.67
CA LEU A 100 -17.75 9.64 -7.94
C LEU A 100 -18.22 8.66 -9.02
N LEU A 101 -17.46 8.50 -10.11
CA LEU A 101 -17.78 7.53 -11.16
C LEU A 101 -17.91 6.11 -10.59
N PHE A 102 -16.91 5.66 -9.83
CA PHE A 102 -16.95 4.34 -9.20
C PHE A 102 -18.01 4.22 -8.11
N SER A 103 -18.28 5.30 -7.36
CA SER A 103 -19.34 5.29 -6.34
C SER A 103 -20.72 5.10 -6.96
N VAL A 104 -20.99 5.77 -8.08
CA VAL A 104 -22.24 5.57 -8.85
C VAL A 104 -22.31 4.15 -9.37
N ILE A 105 -21.27 3.67 -10.06
CA ILE A 105 -21.22 2.31 -10.62
C ILE A 105 -21.48 1.24 -9.54
N LEU A 106 -20.80 1.32 -8.40
CA LEU A 106 -20.95 0.33 -7.33
C LEU A 106 -22.31 0.43 -6.63
N CYS A 107 -22.85 1.64 -6.46
CA CYS A 107 -24.16 1.84 -5.87
C CYS A 107 -25.30 1.35 -6.78
N THR A 108 -25.18 1.46 -8.10
CA THR A 108 -26.24 1.06 -9.05
C THR A 108 -26.10 -0.37 -9.56
N CYS A 109 -24.91 -0.95 -9.48
CA CYS A 109 -24.60 -2.27 -10.05
C CYS A 109 -24.05 -3.26 -9.01
N ALA A 110 -24.30 -3.04 -7.71
CA ALA A 110 -23.81 -3.88 -6.61
C ALA A 110 -24.07 -5.38 -6.87
N ASP A 111 -25.33 -5.77 -7.08
CA ASP A 111 -25.71 -7.17 -7.30
C ASP A 111 -25.02 -7.78 -8.52
N ALA A 112 -24.86 -7.02 -9.61
CA ALA A 112 -24.17 -7.50 -10.81
C ALA A 112 -22.70 -7.82 -10.53
N PHE A 113 -22.02 -6.99 -9.72
CA PHE A 113 -20.64 -7.31 -9.31
C PHE A 113 -20.59 -8.49 -8.34
N LEU A 114 -21.52 -8.60 -7.40
CA LEU A 114 -21.55 -9.73 -6.46
C LEU A 114 -21.81 -11.06 -7.18
N LEU A 115 -22.73 -11.06 -8.16
CA LEU A 115 -23.00 -12.21 -9.02
C LEU A 115 -21.81 -12.54 -9.93
N LEU A 116 -21.08 -11.54 -10.43
CA LEU A 116 -19.84 -11.74 -11.18
C LEU A 116 -18.79 -12.45 -10.32
N PHE A 117 -18.75 -12.14 -9.02
CA PHE A 117 -17.92 -12.82 -8.02
C PHE A 117 -18.53 -14.12 -7.50
N LYS A 118 -19.65 -14.57 -8.09
CA LYS A 118 -20.37 -15.80 -7.74
C LYS A 118 -20.80 -15.88 -6.28
N LEU A 119 -21.20 -14.76 -5.68
CA LEU A 119 -21.82 -14.78 -4.36
C LEU A 119 -23.14 -15.59 -4.42
N PRO A 120 -23.37 -16.54 -3.49
CA PRO A 120 -24.61 -17.31 -3.44
C PRO A 120 -25.86 -16.40 -3.34
N PRO A 121 -26.98 -16.77 -3.99
CA PRO A 121 -28.19 -15.94 -3.99
C PRO A 121 -28.73 -15.61 -2.60
N GLU A 122 -28.60 -16.53 -1.65
CA GLU A 122 -29.00 -16.35 -0.25
C GLU A 122 -28.22 -15.26 0.50
N LEU A 123 -26.99 -14.96 0.06
CA LEU A 123 -26.14 -13.90 0.63
C LEU A 123 -26.23 -12.58 -0.15
N LEU A 124 -26.95 -12.57 -1.27
CA LEU A 124 -26.98 -11.42 -2.18
C LEU A 124 -27.64 -10.20 -1.53
N ALA A 125 -28.65 -10.41 -0.68
CA ALA A 125 -29.32 -9.30 0.02
C ALA A 125 -28.36 -8.57 0.97
N GLU A 126 -27.66 -9.31 1.84
CA GLU A 126 -26.68 -8.74 2.78
C GLU A 126 -25.49 -8.11 2.04
N GLY A 127 -24.90 -8.84 1.09
CA GLY A 127 -23.78 -8.35 0.29
C GLY A 127 -24.17 -7.12 -0.54
N GLY A 128 -25.36 -7.12 -1.11
CA GLY A 128 -25.92 -6.05 -1.92
C GLY A 128 -26.15 -4.77 -1.12
N ALA A 129 -26.77 -4.88 0.06
CA ALA A 129 -26.93 -3.76 0.98
C ALA A 129 -25.58 -3.18 1.41
N TYR A 130 -24.64 -4.04 1.82
CA TYR A 130 -23.30 -3.62 2.22
C TYR A 130 -22.56 -2.92 1.08
N LEU A 131 -22.50 -3.53 -0.10
CA LEU A 131 -21.76 -3.00 -1.25
C LEU A 131 -22.41 -1.73 -1.80
N THR A 132 -23.73 -1.61 -1.75
CA THR A 132 -24.43 -0.38 -2.18
C THR A 132 -24.05 0.78 -1.28
N ILE A 133 -24.17 0.60 0.04
CA ILE A 133 -23.87 1.66 1.02
C ILE A 133 -22.37 1.98 1.02
N THR A 134 -21.51 0.98 1.21
CA THR A 134 -20.06 1.21 1.26
C THR A 134 -19.50 1.62 -0.10
N GLY A 135 -20.02 1.10 -1.20
CA GLY A 135 -19.67 1.47 -2.57
C GLY A 135 -19.99 2.94 -2.86
N SER A 136 -21.12 3.45 -2.37
CA SER A 136 -21.48 4.88 -2.50
C SER A 136 -20.46 5.82 -1.84
N SER A 137 -19.69 5.35 -0.87
CA SER A 137 -18.67 6.12 -0.13
C SER A 137 -17.28 6.11 -0.76
N VAL A 138 -17.08 5.42 -1.88
CA VAL A 138 -15.74 5.20 -2.46
C VAL A 138 -15.04 6.50 -2.86
N PHE A 139 -15.80 7.55 -3.22
CA PHE A 139 -15.25 8.88 -3.43
C PHE A 139 -14.58 9.48 -2.17
N LEU A 140 -15.05 9.15 -0.97
CA LEU A 140 -14.45 9.59 0.30
C LEU A 140 -13.07 8.94 0.49
N ILE A 141 -12.92 7.67 0.08
CA ILE A 141 -11.61 6.99 0.07
C ILE A 141 -10.68 7.70 -0.91
N ALA A 142 -11.13 7.95 -2.14
CA ALA A 142 -10.33 8.59 -3.18
C ALA A 142 -9.81 9.98 -2.75
N LEU A 143 -10.67 10.79 -2.12
CA LEU A 143 -10.30 12.07 -1.53
C LEU A 143 -9.30 11.90 -0.37
N SER A 144 -9.58 10.99 0.57
CA SER A 144 -8.73 10.74 1.74
C SER A 144 -7.33 10.27 1.33
N MET A 145 -7.21 9.37 0.34
CA MET A 145 -5.93 8.91 -0.19
C MET A 145 -5.12 10.07 -0.78
N THR A 146 -5.77 11.00 -1.47
CA THR A 146 -5.10 12.15 -2.09
C THR A 146 -4.65 13.16 -1.06
N LEU A 147 -5.52 13.53 -0.11
CA LEU A 147 -5.18 14.43 0.99
C LEU A 147 -4.09 13.84 1.88
N GLY A 148 -4.19 12.55 2.19
CA GLY A 148 -3.15 11.80 2.90
C GLY A 148 -1.83 11.85 2.15
N THR A 149 -1.82 11.67 0.83
CA THR A 149 -0.60 11.81 0.00
C THR A 149 -0.01 13.22 0.10
N MET A 150 -0.83 14.27 0.13
CA MET A 150 -0.36 15.65 0.30
C MET A 150 0.29 15.90 1.67
N LEU A 151 -0.29 15.36 2.76
CA LEU A 151 0.31 15.41 4.09
C LEU A 151 1.60 14.58 4.17
N ARG A 152 1.59 13.39 3.58
CA ARG A 152 2.73 12.46 3.53
C ARG A 152 3.94 13.11 2.86
N CYS A 153 3.74 13.73 1.69
CA CYS A 153 4.79 14.45 0.99
C CYS A 153 5.25 15.71 1.74
N ARG A 154 4.51 16.20 2.73
CA ARG A 154 4.94 17.31 3.61
C ARG A 154 5.62 16.82 4.89
N GLY A 155 5.84 15.52 5.02
CA GLY A 155 6.40 14.90 6.22
C GLY A 155 5.43 14.88 7.41
N MET A 156 4.16 15.21 7.21
CA MET A 156 3.12 15.28 8.24
C MET A 156 2.49 13.91 8.54
N VAL A 157 3.33 12.87 8.60
CA VAL A 157 2.88 11.48 8.76
C VAL A 157 2.35 11.17 10.16
N LYS A 158 2.74 11.97 11.17
CA LYS A 158 2.21 11.85 12.53
C LYS A 158 0.73 12.20 12.58
N GLU A 159 0.33 13.27 11.89
CA GLU A 159 -1.07 13.66 11.76
C GLU A 159 -1.89 12.57 11.06
N MET A 160 -1.34 11.94 10.02
CA MET A 160 -1.98 10.83 9.31
C MET A 160 -2.21 9.63 10.24
N MET A 161 -1.19 9.26 11.02
CA MET A 161 -1.29 8.19 12.02
C MET A 161 -2.37 8.48 13.07
N ILE A 162 -2.46 9.72 13.57
CA ILE A 162 -3.47 10.12 14.56
C ILE A 162 -4.87 10.07 13.95
N ILE A 163 -5.05 10.56 12.73
CA ILE A 163 -6.34 10.49 12.01
C ILE A 163 -6.74 9.02 11.82
N SER A 164 -5.83 8.17 11.33
CA SER A 164 -6.10 6.74 11.14
C SER A 164 -6.51 6.06 12.44
N PHE A 165 -5.79 6.31 13.54
CA PHE A 165 -6.15 5.77 14.85
C PHE A 165 -7.56 6.20 15.28
N GLY A 166 -7.87 7.50 15.23
CA GLY A 166 -9.17 8.03 15.63
C GLY A 166 -10.33 7.49 14.78
N VAL A 167 -10.13 7.39 13.47
CA VAL A 167 -11.13 6.81 12.54
C VAL A 167 -11.33 5.32 12.79
N ASN A 168 -10.26 4.58 13.06
CA ASN A 168 -10.37 3.15 13.35
C ASN A 168 -11.12 2.90 14.66
N VAL A 169 -10.89 3.73 15.68
CA VAL A 169 -11.67 3.68 16.93
C VAL A 169 -13.15 4.00 16.66
N LEU A 170 -13.44 5.03 15.88
CA LEU A 170 -14.81 5.37 15.48
C LEU A 170 -15.48 4.21 14.73
N HIS A 171 -14.75 3.55 13.83
CA HIS A 171 -15.24 2.41 13.06
C HIS A 171 -15.57 1.22 13.97
N ILE A 172 -14.65 0.81 14.84
CA ILE A 172 -14.89 -0.31 15.77
C ILE A 172 -16.07 0.02 16.69
N ALA A 173 -16.17 1.25 17.19
CA ALA A 173 -17.32 1.67 17.99
C ALA A 173 -18.62 1.60 17.19
N GLY A 174 -18.63 2.08 15.95
CA GLY A 174 -19.80 2.00 15.07
C GLY A 174 -20.23 0.55 14.81
N ASN A 175 -19.28 -0.36 14.58
CA ASN A 175 -19.58 -1.78 14.40
C ASN A 175 -20.13 -2.42 15.68
N TYR A 176 -19.66 -1.98 16.85
CA TYR A 176 -20.17 -2.46 18.13
C TYR A 176 -21.64 -2.04 18.32
N PHE A 177 -21.97 -0.78 17.99
CA PHE A 177 -23.37 -0.32 17.98
C PHE A 177 -24.24 -1.04 16.94
N ALA A 178 -23.66 -1.41 15.78
CA ALA A 178 -24.40 -2.10 14.73
C ALA A 178 -24.75 -3.55 15.10
N LEU A 179 -23.85 -4.27 15.80
CA LEU A 179 -23.94 -5.72 15.95
C LEU A 179 -24.25 -6.22 17.37
N MET A 180 -23.85 -5.50 18.41
CA MET A 180 -23.80 -6.03 19.79
C MET A 180 -24.98 -5.61 20.68
N GLU A 181 -26.03 -5.05 20.08
CA GLU A 181 -27.25 -4.59 20.77
C GLU A 181 -26.99 -3.78 22.07
N PRO A 182 -26.02 -2.83 22.06
CA PRO A 182 -25.63 -2.19 23.31
C PRO A 182 -26.77 -1.35 23.86
N PHE A 183 -26.93 -1.38 25.18
CA PHE A 183 -27.97 -0.64 25.90
C PHE A 183 -29.41 -1.00 25.49
N GLY A 184 -29.62 -2.20 24.92
CA GLY A 184 -30.94 -2.66 24.48
C GLY A 184 -31.40 -2.06 23.15
N LEU A 185 -30.48 -1.46 22.38
CA LEU A 185 -30.74 -1.05 21.00
C LEU A 185 -30.84 -2.28 20.09
N PRO A 186 -31.69 -2.26 19.05
CA PRO A 186 -31.78 -3.36 18.10
C PRO A 186 -30.49 -3.51 17.29
N SER A 187 -30.18 -4.74 16.86
CA SER A 187 -29.12 -4.99 15.89
C SER A 187 -29.49 -4.39 14.53
N PHE A 188 -28.56 -3.67 13.92
CA PHE A 188 -28.66 -3.17 12.55
C PHE A 188 -27.90 -4.07 11.57
N GLU A 189 -27.35 -5.19 12.06
CA GLU A 189 -26.72 -6.25 11.28
C GLU A 189 -25.66 -5.70 10.30
N VAL A 190 -25.55 -6.33 9.13
CA VAL A 190 -24.58 -5.98 8.08
C VAL A 190 -24.79 -4.56 7.55
N GLU A 191 -26.04 -4.08 7.49
CA GLU A 191 -26.36 -2.72 7.03
C GLU A 191 -25.78 -1.67 7.99
N GLY A 192 -25.90 -1.90 9.30
CA GLY A 192 -25.31 -1.04 10.33
C GLY A 192 -23.79 -0.97 10.23
N VAL A 193 -23.13 -2.09 9.94
CA VAL A 193 -21.66 -2.12 9.69
C VAL A 193 -21.30 -1.32 8.43
N ALA A 194 -22.12 -1.41 7.38
CA ALA A 194 -21.93 -0.63 6.16
C ALA A 194 -22.05 0.88 6.41
N VAL A 195 -23.03 1.30 7.22
CA VAL A 195 -23.23 2.70 7.63
C VAL A 195 -22.08 3.18 8.52
N SER A 196 -21.67 2.38 9.50
CA SER A 196 -20.49 2.63 10.35
C SER A 196 -19.22 2.86 9.50
N THR A 197 -19.00 2.02 8.49
CA THR A 197 -17.91 2.16 7.51
C THR A 197 -18.01 3.48 6.74
N TRP A 198 -19.20 3.83 6.25
CA TRP A 198 -19.44 5.08 5.53
C TRP A 198 -19.13 6.31 6.39
N ILE A 199 -19.66 6.35 7.61
CA ILE A 199 -19.45 7.46 8.57
C ILE A 199 -17.96 7.60 8.90
N SER A 200 -17.27 6.48 9.12
CA SER A 200 -15.84 6.46 9.40
C SER A 200 -15.02 7.02 8.23
N ARG A 201 -15.37 6.67 6.99
CA ARG A 201 -14.75 7.23 5.78
C ARG A 201 -15.02 8.74 5.64
N ALA A 202 -16.22 9.20 5.97
CA ALA A 202 -16.56 10.62 5.96
C ALA A 202 -15.77 11.39 7.01
N ALA A 203 -15.68 10.86 8.24
CA ALA A 203 -14.88 11.43 9.31
C ALA A 203 -13.39 11.50 8.94
N ALA A 204 -12.85 10.46 8.31
CA ALA A 204 -11.47 10.45 7.80
C ALA A 204 -11.24 11.58 6.79
N MET A 205 -12.12 11.68 5.79
CA MET A 205 -12.02 12.71 4.75
C MET A 205 -12.07 14.12 5.34
N ILE A 206 -13.01 14.38 6.25
CA ILE A 206 -13.15 15.67 6.94
C ILE A 206 -11.91 15.99 7.77
N ALA A 207 -11.38 15.01 8.53
CA ALA A 207 -10.19 15.20 9.34
C ALA A 207 -8.96 15.51 8.47
N TYR A 208 -8.75 14.74 7.39
CA TYR A 208 -7.70 15.00 6.42
C TYR A 208 -7.85 16.38 5.78
N TRP A 209 -9.05 16.76 5.37
CA TRP A 209 -9.33 18.06 4.76
C TRP A 209 -9.03 19.21 5.73
N ALA A 210 -9.45 19.08 6.99
CA ALA A 210 -9.24 20.07 8.03
C ALA A 210 -7.74 20.26 8.34
N VAL A 211 -6.98 19.17 8.48
CA VAL A 211 -5.54 19.23 8.71
C VAL A 211 -4.83 19.85 7.51
N CYS A 212 -5.14 19.40 6.28
CA CYS A 212 -4.58 19.97 5.07
C CYS A 212 -4.84 21.48 4.97
N SER A 213 -6.08 21.92 5.23
CA SER A 213 -6.48 23.32 5.15
C SER A 213 -5.77 24.21 6.18
N ARG A 214 -5.49 23.69 7.38
CA ARG A 214 -4.82 24.43 8.45
C ARG A 214 -3.29 24.44 8.31
N ARG A 215 -2.70 23.36 7.82
CA ARG A 215 -1.25 23.12 7.93
C ARG A 215 -0.46 23.30 6.64
N LEU A 216 -1.08 23.15 5.47
CA LEU A 216 -0.34 23.20 4.19
C LEU A 216 -0.02 24.62 3.71
N GLY A 217 -0.58 25.65 4.35
CA GLY A 217 -0.32 27.05 4.02
C GLY A 217 -0.84 27.47 2.63
N GLN A 218 -1.69 26.65 2.02
CA GLN A 218 -2.33 26.91 0.74
C GLN A 218 -3.78 26.46 0.78
N PRO A 219 -4.70 27.17 0.12
CA PRO A 219 -6.10 26.79 0.14
C PRO A 219 -6.29 25.48 -0.60
N ILE A 220 -6.84 24.49 0.11
CA ILE A 220 -7.30 23.22 -0.43
C ILE A 220 -8.65 23.47 -1.08
N ARG A 221 -8.67 23.44 -2.41
CA ARG A 221 -9.87 23.67 -3.22
C ARG A 221 -9.82 22.76 -4.42
N LEU A 222 -10.98 22.26 -4.82
CA LEU A 222 -11.12 21.55 -6.08
C LEU A 222 -10.79 22.51 -7.22
N MET A 223 -9.98 22.03 -8.16
CA MET A 223 -9.75 22.74 -9.40
C MET A 223 -10.88 22.44 -10.38
N HIS A 224 -11.33 23.47 -11.12
CA HIS A 224 -12.26 23.26 -12.21
C HIS A 224 -11.66 22.28 -13.23
N PRO A 225 -12.38 21.22 -13.68
CA PRO A 225 -11.81 20.20 -14.56
C PRO A 225 -11.16 20.75 -15.83
N LEU A 226 -11.77 21.78 -16.44
CA LEU A 226 -11.22 22.45 -17.63
C LEU A 226 -9.92 23.25 -17.38
N ARG A 227 -9.58 23.53 -16.12
CA ARG A 227 -8.32 24.21 -15.74
C ARG A 227 -7.19 23.21 -15.45
N MET A 228 -7.45 21.90 -15.49
CA MET A 228 -6.41 20.87 -15.37
C MET A 228 -5.44 20.96 -16.55
N ARG A 229 -4.16 21.23 -16.24
CA ARG A 229 -3.13 21.29 -17.29
C ARG A 229 -2.92 19.88 -17.83
N ARG A 230 -2.99 19.74 -19.16
CA ARG A 230 -2.72 18.46 -19.84
C ARG A 230 -1.34 17.89 -19.51
N ALA A 231 -0.37 18.77 -19.26
CA ALA A 231 0.98 18.37 -18.83
C ALA A 231 0.96 17.62 -17.49
N ASP A 232 0.24 18.15 -16.50
CA ASP A 232 0.13 17.57 -15.15
C ASP A 232 -0.58 16.21 -15.19
N LEU A 233 -1.70 16.13 -15.92
CA LEU A 233 -2.42 14.87 -16.13
C LEU A 233 -1.53 13.82 -16.81
N ARG A 234 -0.87 14.18 -17.91
CA ARG A 234 0.04 13.29 -18.63
C ARG A 234 1.13 12.75 -17.71
N LEU A 235 1.66 13.58 -16.83
CA LEU A 235 2.72 13.21 -15.91
C LEU A 235 2.22 12.26 -14.81
N ILE A 236 1.06 12.57 -14.21
CA ILE A 236 0.40 11.69 -13.23
C ILE A 236 0.16 10.32 -13.85
N PHE A 237 -0.43 10.23 -15.04
CA PHE A 237 -0.70 8.94 -15.69
C PHE A 237 0.57 8.22 -16.12
N LYS A 238 1.59 8.93 -16.64
CA LYS A 238 2.88 8.35 -17.06
C LYS A 238 3.63 7.68 -15.91
N LEU A 239 3.45 8.17 -14.68
CA LEU A 239 4.08 7.63 -13.47
C LEU A 239 3.16 6.64 -12.74
N GLY A 240 1.86 6.91 -12.70
CA GLY A 240 0.87 6.11 -12.00
C GLY A 240 0.52 4.79 -12.67
N ILE A 241 0.14 4.83 -13.95
CA ILE A 241 -0.37 3.65 -14.69
C ILE A 241 0.65 2.50 -14.71
N PRO A 242 1.94 2.71 -15.00
CA PRO A 242 2.91 1.62 -14.96
C PRO A 242 3.00 0.94 -13.60
N SER A 243 2.95 1.72 -12.51
CA SER A 243 2.98 1.19 -11.15
C SER A 243 1.74 0.33 -10.85
N ALA A 244 0.56 0.75 -11.33
CA ALA A 244 -0.66 -0.04 -11.22
C ALA A 244 -0.57 -1.36 -11.99
N GLY A 245 -0.04 -1.31 -13.22
CA GLY A 245 0.19 -2.49 -14.05
C GLY A 245 1.15 -3.50 -13.39
N GLU A 246 2.21 -3.01 -12.75
CA GLU A 246 3.12 -3.84 -11.94
C GLU A 246 2.38 -4.53 -10.79
N HIS A 247 1.56 -3.80 -10.02
CA HIS A 247 0.76 -4.37 -8.94
C HIS A 247 -0.22 -5.44 -9.43
N VAL A 248 -0.91 -5.21 -10.54
CA VAL A 248 -1.81 -6.21 -11.15
C VAL A 248 -1.03 -7.45 -11.57
N SER A 249 0.10 -7.26 -12.26
CA SER A 249 0.98 -8.34 -12.67
C SER A 249 1.50 -9.16 -11.49
N TYR A 250 1.90 -8.49 -10.40
CA TYR A 250 2.33 -9.16 -9.17
C TYR A 250 1.23 -10.06 -8.61
N ASN A 251 0.01 -9.53 -8.46
CA ASN A 251 -1.11 -10.32 -7.97
C ASN A 251 -1.40 -11.53 -8.87
N LEU A 252 -1.36 -11.35 -10.19
CA LEU A 252 -1.55 -12.45 -11.14
C LEU A 252 -0.44 -13.52 -11.01
N SER A 253 0.82 -13.11 -10.85
CA SER A 253 1.92 -14.06 -10.59
C SER A 253 1.70 -14.85 -9.29
N GLN A 254 1.19 -14.20 -8.24
CA GLN A 254 0.89 -14.84 -6.96
C GLN A 254 -0.27 -15.84 -7.08
N VAL A 255 -1.27 -15.59 -7.94
CA VAL A 255 -2.32 -16.57 -8.25
C VAL A 255 -1.71 -17.83 -8.85
N VAL A 256 -0.83 -17.69 -9.84
CA VAL A 256 -0.14 -18.84 -10.47
C VAL A 256 0.70 -19.60 -9.43
N ILE A 257 1.43 -18.90 -8.57
CA ILE A 257 2.22 -19.56 -7.52
C ILE A 257 1.33 -20.25 -6.49
N THR A 258 0.19 -19.65 -6.11
CA THR A 258 -0.80 -20.30 -5.24
C THR A 258 -1.34 -21.58 -5.87
N TYR A 259 -1.59 -21.58 -7.17
CA TYR A 259 -1.96 -22.79 -7.90
C TYR A 259 -0.86 -23.87 -7.82
N LEU A 260 0.42 -23.52 -8.03
CA LEU A 260 1.53 -24.46 -7.87
C LEU A 260 1.61 -25.02 -6.44
N VAL A 261 1.38 -24.19 -5.42
CA VAL A 261 1.35 -24.63 -4.02
C VAL A 261 0.15 -25.54 -3.75
N ALA A 262 -1.00 -25.29 -4.36
CA ALA A 262 -2.18 -26.13 -4.20
C ALA A 262 -1.97 -27.55 -4.74
N ILE A 263 -1.18 -27.71 -5.81
CA ILE A 263 -0.77 -29.03 -6.33
C ILE A 263 0.00 -29.84 -5.27
N LEU A 264 0.77 -29.17 -4.40
CA LEU A 264 1.51 -29.81 -3.30
C LEU A 264 0.62 -30.27 -2.14
N GLY A 265 -0.67 -29.93 -2.15
CA GLY A 265 -1.66 -30.37 -1.17
C GLY A 265 -2.07 -29.30 -0.16
N ALA A 266 -3.15 -29.60 0.57
CA ALA A 266 -3.79 -28.66 1.49
C ALA A 266 -2.86 -28.16 2.61
N ALA A 267 -2.05 -29.06 3.19
CA ALA A 267 -1.09 -28.69 4.24
C ALA A 267 -0.08 -27.63 3.76
N ALA A 268 0.41 -27.73 2.51
CA ALA A 268 1.32 -26.76 1.92
C ALA A 268 0.64 -25.39 1.70
N LEU A 269 -0.60 -25.40 1.19
CA LEU A 269 -1.37 -24.18 1.00
C LEU A 269 -1.65 -23.46 2.33
N THR A 270 -2.11 -24.19 3.36
CA THR A 270 -2.33 -23.65 4.70
C THR A 270 -1.04 -23.10 5.30
N THR A 271 0.06 -23.84 5.16
CA THR A 271 1.39 -23.41 5.64
C THR A 271 1.82 -22.10 4.98
N LYS A 272 1.62 -21.95 3.67
CA LYS A 272 1.90 -20.71 2.94
C LYS A 272 1.14 -19.54 3.56
N ILE A 273 -0.17 -19.69 3.77
CA ILE A 273 -1.04 -18.62 4.28
C ILE A 273 -0.58 -18.18 5.67
N TYR A 274 -0.39 -19.13 6.60
CA TYR A 274 0.06 -18.79 7.97
C TYR A 274 1.42 -18.12 7.98
N THR A 275 2.37 -18.64 7.19
CA THR A 275 3.70 -18.04 7.07
C THR A 275 3.61 -16.63 6.49
N GLN A 276 2.81 -16.42 5.44
CA GLN A 276 2.62 -15.09 4.84
C GLN A 276 2.01 -14.08 5.81
N ASN A 277 1.03 -14.49 6.62
CA ASN A 277 0.45 -13.66 7.67
C ASN A 277 1.52 -13.21 8.69
N ILE A 278 2.40 -14.11 9.12
CA ILE A 278 3.49 -13.76 10.05
C ILE A 278 4.52 -12.84 9.35
N THR A 279 4.93 -13.16 8.12
CA THR A 279 5.90 -12.33 7.39
C THR A 279 5.35 -10.98 6.95
N SER A 280 4.03 -10.81 6.88
CA SER A 280 3.40 -9.52 6.55
C SER A 280 3.82 -8.42 7.53
N PHE A 281 4.08 -8.74 8.80
CA PHE A 281 4.64 -7.81 9.78
C PHE A 281 6.01 -7.29 9.36
N VAL A 282 6.89 -8.15 8.82
CA VAL A 282 8.21 -7.76 8.29
C VAL A 282 8.05 -6.89 7.05
N PHE A 283 7.10 -7.24 6.18
CA PHE A 283 6.79 -6.46 4.99
C PHE A 283 6.36 -5.02 5.31
N VAL A 284 5.58 -4.80 6.37
CA VAL A 284 5.17 -3.44 6.79
C VAL A 284 6.39 -2.58 7.16
N PHE A 285 7.43 -3.15 7.79
CA PHE A 285 8.69 -2.42 8.03
C PHE A 285 9.38 -2.01 6.73
N SER A 286 9.51 -2.94 5.78
CA SER A 286 10.10 -2.68 4.47
C SER A 286 9.36 -1.56 3.74
N MET A 287 8.03 -1.64 3.73
CA MET A 287 7.16 -0.68 3.09
C MET A 287 7.25 0.70 3.73
N ALA A 288 7.25 0.78 5.06
CA ALA A 288 7.38 2.04 5.79
C ALA A 288 8.71 2.74 5.49
N ILE A 289 9.83 2.00 5.49
CA ILE A 289 11.16 2.52 5.15
C ILE A 289 11.24 2.95 3.68
N GLY A 290 10.63 2.20 2.77
CA GLY A 290 10.50 2.57 1.36
C GLY A 290 9.78 3.90 1.19
N GLN A 291 8.58 4.05 1.76
CA GLN A 291 7.80 5.29 1.68
C GLN A 291 8.54 6.48 2.30
N GLY A 292 9.15 6.31 3.48
CA GLY A 292 9.96 7.35 4.10
C GLY A 292 11.15 7.77 3.23
N THR A 293 11.79 6.80 2.56
CA THR A 293 12.87 7.06 1.62
C THR A 293 12.39 7.81 0.38
N GLN A 294 11.23 7.46 -0.16
CA GLN A 294 10.64 8.16 -1.32
C GLN A 294 10.46 9.66 -1.05
N ILE A 295 9.99 10.01 0.15
CA ILE A 295 9.81 11.41 0.56
C ILE A 295 11.17 12.12 0.60
N ILE A 296 12.15 11.57 1.33
CA ILE A 296 13.46 12.20 1.53
C ILE A 296 14.23 12.33 0.20
N VAL A 297 14.30 11.25 -0.57
CA VAL A 297 14.98 11.24 -1.88
C VAL A 297 14.30 12.21 -2.84
N GLY A 298 12.95 12.22 -2.89
CA GLY A 298 12.20 13.14 -3.74
C GLY A 298 12.45 14.60 -3.40
N HIS A 299 12.54 14.95 -2.10
CA HIS A 299 12.89 16.30 -1.67
C HIS A 299 14.31 16.69 -2.06
N PHE A 300 15.29 15.81 -1.85
CA PHE A 300 16.66 16.10 -2.25
C PHE A 300 16.81 16.27 -3.76
N ILE A 301 16.13 15.44 -4.56
CA ILE A 301 16.14 15.57 -6.02
C ILE A 301 15.51 16.90 -6.44
N GLY A 302 14.36 17.26 -5.84
CA GLY A 302 13.71 18.55 -6.06
C GLY A 302 14.60 19.75 -5.70
N ALA A 303 15.36 19.65 -4.62
CA ALA A 303 16.29 20.68 -4.14
C ALA A 303 17.64 20.69 -4.90
N ALA A 304 17.77 19.99 -6.03
CA ALA A 304 19.02 19.80 -6.78
C ALA A 304 20.16 19.06 -6.01
N ARG A 305 19.88 18.52 -4.83
CA ARG A 305 20.82 17.85 -3.92
C ARG A 305 20.97 16.36 -4.24
N LYS A 306 21.35 16.06 -5.49
CA LYS A 306 21.42 14.67 -6.02
C LYS A 306 22.42 13.79 -5.27
N LYS A 307 23.51 14.37 -4.77
CA LYS A 307 24.51 13.64 -3.97
C LYS A 307 23.88 13.17 -2.66
N GLU A 308 23.16 14.02 -1.94
CA GLU A 308 22.46 13.63 -0.72
C GLU A 308 21.35 12.61 -1.00
N ALA A 309 20.59 12.77 -2.09
CA ALA A 309 19.61 11.79 -2.53
C ALA A 309 20.23 10.39 -2.67
N TYR A 310 21.37 10.29 -3.36
CA TYR A 310 22.10 9.02 -3.54
C TYR A 310 22.51 8.38 -2.20
N HIS A 311 23.17 9.14 -1.33
CA HIS A 311 23.67 8.63 -0.05
C HIS A 311 22.54 8.25 0.89
N SER A 312 21.44 9.01 0.91
CA SER A 312 20.24 8.66 1.67
C SER A 312 19.62 7.35 1.19
N GLY A 313 19.49 7.14 -0.12
CA GLY A 313 18.99 5.87 -0.67
C GLY A 313 19.83 4.67 -0.21
N ILE A 314 21.16 4.77 -0.28
CA ILE A 314 22.06 3.70 0.18
C ILE A 314 22.01 3.50 1.70
N ARG A 315 21.94 4.58 2.48
CA ARG A 315 21.85 4.50 3.95
C ARG A 315 20.55 3.83 4.38
N HIS A 316 19.42 4.23 3.78
CA HIS A 316 18.12 3.65 4.11
C HIS A 316 18.00 2.21 3.62
N LEU A 317 18.68 1.83 2.53
CA LEU A 317 18.76 0.43 2.08
C LEU A 317 19.43 -0.42 3.16
N LYS A 318 20.59 0.00 3.67
CA LYS A 318 21.30 -0.72 4.74
C LYS A 318 20.46 -0.80 6.01
N LEU A 319 19.76 0.28 6.37
CA LEU A 319 18.84 0.30 7.50
C LEU A 319 17.68 -0.69 7.30
N GLY A 320 17.03 -0.66 6.14
CA GLY A 320 15.90 -1.54 5.81
C GLY A 320 16.30 -3.01 5.84
N ALA A 321 17.43 -3.35 5.21
CA ALA A 321 17.97 -4.71 5.24
C ALA A 321 18.33 -5.16 6.66
N GLY A 322 18.97 -4.29 7.47
CA GLY A 322 19.33 -4.61 8.85
C GLY A 322 18.11 -4.81 9.76
N VAL A 323 17.13 -3.90 9.70
CA VAL A 323 15.91 -4.00 10.51
C VAL A 323 15.12 -5.26 10.15
N THR A 324 14.91 -5.52 8.86
CA THR A 324 14.14 -6.69 8.42
C THR A 324 14.86 -8.00 8.70
N LEU A 325 16.20 -8.03 8.62
CA LEU A 325 16.99 -9.19 9.05
C LEU A 325 16.78 -9.48 10.54
N VAL A 326 16.91 -8.45 11.39
CA VAL A 326 16.73 -8.61 12.86
C VAL A 326 15.31 -9.06 13.18
N VAL A 327 14.29 -8.41 12.62
CA VAL A 327 12.89 -8.78 12.86
C VAL A 327 12.60 -10.20 12.36
N SER A 328 13.12 -10.59 11.19
CA SER A 328 12.92 -11.94 10.65
C SER A 328 13.61 -13.01 11.51
N LEU A 329 14.80 -12.73 12.03
CA LEU A 329 15.50 -13.62 12.96
C LEU A 329 14.72 -13.81 14.26
N LEU A 330 14.16 -12.72 14.81
CA LEU A 330 13.32 -12.79 16.01
C LEU A 330 12.07 -13.62 15.75
N LEU A 331 11.36 -13.38 14.64
CA LEU A 331 10.17 -14.16 14.27
C LEU A 331 10.50 -15.63 13.98
N PHE A 332 11.66 -15.92 13.39
CA PHE A 332 12.12 -17.29 13.20
C PHE A 332 12.37 -17.99 14.55
N ALA A 333 13.02 -17.32 15.51
CA ALA A 333 13.29 -17.89 16.83
C ALA A 333 12.01 -18.31 17.57
N VAL A 334 10.91 -17.57 17.39
CA VAL A 334 9.60 -17.87 17.98
C VAL A 334 8.59 -18.49 17.00
N SER A 335 9.05 -18.94 15.83
CA SER A 335 8.16 -19.39 14.73
C SER A 335 7.28 -20.58 15.09
N GLY A 336 7.78 -21.52 15.92
CA GLY A 336 7.01 -22.68 16.38
C GLY A 336 5.74 -22.26 17.14
N PRO A 337 5.87 -21.53 18.27
CA PRO A 337 4.73 -20.98 18.99
C PRO A 337 3.83 -20.10 18.13
N LEU A 338 4.39 -19.21 17.30
CA LEU A 338 3.59 -18.31 16.45
C LEU A 338 2.71 -19.07 15.46
N ILE A 339 3.23 -20.11 14.82
CA ILE A 339 2.45 -20.94 13.89
C ILE A 339 1.48 -21.84 14.68
N GLY A 340 1.88 -22.27 15.88
CA GLY A 340 1.04 -23.00 16.83
C GLY A 340 -0.20 -22.23 17.30
N LEU A 341 -0.22 -20.90 17.19
CA LEU A 341 -1.41 -20.08 17.42
C LEU A 341 -2.49 -20.32 16.37
N PHE A 342 -2.12 -20.75 15.16
CA PHE A 342 -3.04 -20.96 14.05
C PHE A 342 -3.45 -22.42 13.89
N THR A 343 -2.62 -23.37 14.30
CA THR A 343 -2.89 -24.80 14.13
C THR A 343 -2.13 -25.67 15.12
N SER A 344 -2.66 -26.85 15.41
CA SER A 344 -1.98 -27.91 16.18
C SER A 344 -1.38 -29.00 15.29
N ASP A 345 -1.48 -28.88 13.96
CA ASP A 345 -0.92 -29.85 13.02
C ASP A 345 0.63 -29.77 13.00
N PRO A 346 1.34 -30.83 13.44
CA PRO A 346 2.80 -30.83 13.52
C PRO A 346 3.48 -30.70 12.16
N GLN A 347 2.85 -31.18 11.07
CA GLN A 347 3.40 -31.08 9.71
C GLN A 347 3.41 -29.62 9.24
N ILE A 348 2.31 -28.88 9.47
CA ILE A 348 2.21 -27.46 9.12
C ILE A 348 3.18 -26.62 9.96
N ILE A 349 3.29 -26.92 11.25
CA ILE A 349 4.25 -26.23 12.13
C ILE A 349 5.69 -26.47 11.65
N GLN A 350 6.05 -27.71 11.32
CA GLN A 350 7.39 -28.03 10.86
C GLN A 350 7.73 -27.35 9.53
N LEU A 351 6.85 -27.46 8.53
CA LEU A 351 7.02 -26.80 7.23
C LEU A 351 7.09 -25.28 7.41
N GLY A 352 6.18 -24.71 8.21
CA GLY A 352 6.14 -23.28 8.45
C GLY A 352 7.41 -22.74 9.13
N ARG A 353 8.00 -23.50 10.07
CA ARG A 353 9.33 -23.15 10.64
C ARG A 353 10.43 -23.15 9.59
N GLN A 354 10.42 -24.10 8.65
CA GLN A 354 11.37 -24.12 7.53
C GLN A 354 11.20 -22.88 6.63
N LEU A 355 9.95 -22.49 6.35
CA LEU A 355 9.70 -21.28 5.56
C LEU A 355 10.12 -20.02 6.30
N MET A 356 9.88 -19.93 7.61
CA MET A 356 10.34 -18.81 8.42
C MET A 356 11.87 -18.67 8.39
N LEU A 357 12.61 -19.78 8.38
CA LEU A 357 14.07 -19.77 8.18
C LEU A 357 14.43 -19.21 6.80
N LEU A 358 13.78 -19.67 5.73
CA LEU A 358 14.02 -19.16 4.37
C LEU A 358 13.63 -17.67 4.25
N SER A 359 12.61 -17.23 4.99
CA SER A 359 12.20 -15.82 5.05
C SER A 359 13.28 -14.93 5.66
N VAL A 360 14.15 -15.43 6.55
CA VAL A 360 15.32 -14.68 7.05
C VAL A 360 16.25 -14.26 5.91
N LEU A 361 16.38 -15.09 4.87
CA LEU A 361 17.18 -14.78 3.68
C LEU A 361 16.42 -13.89 2.68
N LEU A 362 15.10 -14.04 2.61
CA LEU A 362 14.24 -13.35 1.64
C LEU A 362 13.99 -11.88 2.03
N GLU A 363 13.58 -11.64 3.27
CA GLU A 363 13.07 -10.34 3.70
C GLU A 363 14.08 -9.18 3.60
N PRO A 364 15.39 -9.36 3.86
CA PRO A 364 16.38 -8.30 3.63
C PRO A 364 16.46 -7.86 2.16
N ALA A 365 16.33 -8.80 1.21
CA ALA A 365 16.31 -8.49 -0.21
C ALA A 365 15.02 -7.75 -0.61
N ARG A 366 13.87 -8.18 -0.07
CA ARG A 366 12.58 -7.49 -0.25
C ARG A 366 12.65 -6.05 0.27
N ALA A 367 13.31 -5.83 1.41
CA ALA A 367 13.53 -4.50 1.97
C ALA A 367 14.40 -3.63 1.03
N CYS A 368 15.46 -4.20 0.47
CA CYS A 368 16.30 -3.51 -0.51
C CYS A 368 15.51 -3.11 -1.75
N ASN A 369 14.67 -4.00 -2.28
CA ASN A 369 13.80 -3.71 -3.42
C ASN A 369 12.83 -2.58 -3.10
N MET A 370 12.13 -2.63 -1.97
CA MET A 370 11.21 -1.55 -1.55
C MET A 370 11.92 -0.19 -1.51
N VAL A 371 13.09 -0.11 -0.88
CA VAL A 371 13.83 1.16 -0.75
C VAL A 371 14.33 1.67 -2.11
N LEU A 372 14.87 0.79 -2.95
CA LEU A 372 15.43 1.18 -4.25
C LEU A 372 14.34 1.56 -5.25
N ILE A 373 13.24 0.80 -5.29
CA ILE A 373 12.07 1.12 -6.12
C ILE A 373 11.48 2.46 -5.68
N SER A 374 11.29 2.69 -4.39
CA SER A 374 10.86 3.99 -3.86
C SER A 374 11.81 5.14 -4.23
N SER A 375 13.12 4.90 -4.21
CA SER A 375 14.13 5.90 -4.59
C SER A 375 14.12 6.21 -6.09
N LEU A 376 14.01 5.19 -6.94
CA LEU A 376 13.90 5.33 -8.40
C LEU A 376 12.59 6.01 -8.80
N ASN A 377 11.49 5.64 -8.15
CA ASN A 377 10.19 6.29 -8.34
C ASN A 377 10.26 7.77 -7.94
N ALA A 378 10.88 8.10 -6.81
CA ALA A 378 11.11 9.48 -6.40
C ALA A 378 11.95 10.29 -7.42
N ALA A 379 12.86 9.63 -8.14
CA ALA A 379 13.64 10.23 -9.23
C ALA A 379 12.88 10.33 -10.57
N GLY A 380 11.72 9.70 -10.69
CA GLY A 380 10.95 9.62 -11.94
C GLY A 380 11.32 8.46 -12.85
N ASP A 381 12.24 7.60 -12.43
CA ASP A 381 12.64 6.41 -13.17
C ASP A 381 11.67 5.24 -12.95
N VAL A 382 10.36 5.48 -13.04
CA VAL A 382 9.31 4.50 -12.66
C VAL A 382 9.24 3.31 -13.62
N ARG A 383 9.58 3.53 -14.90
CA ARG A 383 9.47 2.47 -15.91
C ARG A 383 10.48 1.35 -15.69
N PHE A 384 11.64 1.65 -15.12
CA PHE A 384 12.68 0.66 -14.92
C PHE A 384 12.29 -0.37 -13.83
N PRO A 385 11.88 0.02 -12.60
CA PRO A 385 11.29 -0.87 -11.62
C PRO A 385 10.17 -1.76 -12.19
N VAL A 386 9.19 -1.16 -12.86
CA VAL A 386 8.03 -1.88 -13.43
C VAL A 386 8.46 -2.97 -14.41
N LEU A 387 9.38 -2.65 -15.33
CA LEU A 387 9.84 -3.61 -16.34
C LEU A 387 10.62 -4.76 -15.69
N ILE A 388 11.53 -4.46 -14.77
CA ILE A 388 12.27 -5.50 -14.06
C ILE A 388 11.35 -6.33 -13.18
N GLY A 389 10.36 -5.71 -12.52
CA GLY A 389 9.32 -6.41 -11.77
C GLY A 389 8.60 -7.43 -12.64
N LEU A 390 8.10 -7.00 -13.80
CA LEU A 390 7.40 -7.87 -14.76
C LEU A 390 8.29 -9.03 -15.24
N VAL A 391 9.52 -8.74 -15.67
CA VAL A 391 10.46 -9.75 -16.16
C VAL A 391 10.85 -10.73 -15.05
N SER A 392 11.05 -10.24 -13.82
CA SER A 392 11.44 -11.08 -12.70
C SER A 392 10.30 -11.98 -12.25
N MET A 393 9.08 -11.45 -12.12
CA MET A 393 7.91 -12.23 -11.71
C MET A 393 7.64 -13.40 -12.66
N TRP A 394 7.63 -13.15 -13.97
CA TRP A 394 7.26 -14.14 -14.98
C TRP A 394 8.45 -14.94 -15.53
N GLY A 395 9.65 -14.36 -15.54
CA GLY A 395 10.86 -15.00 -16.07
C GLY A 395 11.72 -15.68 -15.01
N ILE A 396 11.56 -15.34 -13.73
CA ILE A 396 12.36 -15.90 -12.62
C ILE A 396 11.44 -16.54 -11.59
N SER A 397 10.58 -15.77 -10.93
CA SER A 397 9.78 -16.21 -9.79
C SER A 397 8.88 -17.41 -10.12
N VAL A 398 7.99 -17.28 -11.11
CA VAL A 398 7.06 -18.35 -11.51
C VAL A 398 7.80 -19.59 -12.07
N PRO A 399 8.75 -19.46 -13.02
CA PRO A 399 9.48 -20.62 -13.53
C PRO A 399 10.29 -21.35 -12.46
N LEU A 400 11.01 -20.62 -11.60
CA LEU A 400 11.79 -21.24 -10.53
C LEU A 400 10.90 -21.87 -9.45
N ALA A 401 9.73 -21.29 -9.16
CA ALA A 401 8.77 -21.90 -8.26
C ALA A 401 8.27 -23.25 -8.81
N CYS A 402 8.01 -23.33 -10.12
CA CYS A 402 7.65 -24.58 -10.79
C CYS A 402 8.82 -25.58 -10.76
N LEU A 403 10.04 -25.12 -11.11
CA LEU A 403 11.22 -25.97 -11.18
C LEU A 403 11.60 -26.55 -9.80
N PHE A 404 11.79 -25.69 -8.79
CA PHE A 404 12.21 -26.13 -7.47
C PHE A 404 11.08 -26.78 -6.68
N GLY A 405 9.87 -26.22 -6.77
CA GLY A 405 8.73 -26.72 -6.02
C GLY A 405 8.20 -28.05 -6.53
N ILE A 406 8.07 -28.20 -7.86
CA ILE A 406 7.42 -29.35 -8.49
C ILE A 406 8.45 -30.31 -9.10
N VAL A 407 9.28 -29.83 -10.02
CA VAL A 407 10.16 -30.71 -10.83
C VAL A 407 11.27 -31.35 -9.99
N PHE A 408 11.93 -30.58 -9.11
CA PHE A 408 12.97 -31.09 -8.22
C PHE A 408 12.42 -31.69 -6.92
N GLY A 409 11.10 -31.63 -6.70
CA GLY A 409 10.47 -32.22 -5.52
C GLY A 409 10.82 -31.56 -4.19
N LEU A 410 11.36 -30.33 -4.17
CA LEU A 410 11.66 -29.60 -2.92
C LEU A 410 10.39 -29.03 -2.26
N GLY A 411 9.23 -29.20 -2.90
CA GLY A 411 7.93 -28.80 -2.39
C GLY A 411 7.85 -27.31 -2.05
N LEU A 412 7.20 -27.00 -0.93
CA LEU A 412 6.94 -25.61 -0.56
C LEU A 412 8.23 -24.83 -0.23
N ALA A 413 9.24 -25.50 0.32
CA ALA A 413 10.55 -24.91 0.57
C ALA A 413 11.24 -24.49 -0.74
N GLY A 414 11.11 -25.28 -1.81
CA GLY A 414 11.60 -24.94 -3.15
C GLY A 414 10.97 -23.67 -3.71
N ILE A 415 9.66 -23.48 -3.49
CA ILE A 415 8.94 -22.26 -3.90
C ILE A 415 9.44 -21.04 -3.12
N TRP A 416 9.70 -21.18 -1.82
CA TRP A 416 10.28 -20.09 -1.03
C TRP A 416 11.71 -19.75 -1.46
N LEU A 417 12.51 -20.74 -1.83
CA LEU A 417 13.85 -20.53 -2.38
C LEU A 417 13.79 -19.77 -3.71
N ALA A 418 12.81 -20.08 -4.56
CA ALA A 418 12.56 -19.31 -5.78
C ALA A 418 12.25 -17.84 -5.48
N PHE A 419 11.44 -17.55 -4.46
CA PHE A 419 11.18 -16.17 -4.04
C PHE A 419 12.43 -15.47 -3.53
N ALA A 420 13.26 -16.15 -2.74
CA ALA A 420 14.51 -15.58 -2.25
C ALA A 420 15.43 -15.20 -3.42
N ILE A 421 15.61 -16.12 -4.39
CA ILE A 421 16.44 -15.86 -5.57
C ILE A 421 15.89 -14.69 -6.39
N ASP A 422 14.58 -14.68 -6.65
CA ASP A 422 13.88 -13.61 -7.36
C ASP A 422 14.10 -12.23 -6.70
N GLU A 423 13.88 -12.14 -5.38
CA GLU A 423 14.09 -10.89 -4.63
C GLU A 423 15.56 -10.45 -4.64
N TRP A 424 16.52 -11.36 -4.46
CA TRP A 424 17.95 -11.02 -4.49
C TRP A 424 18.40 -10.57 -5.89
N VAL A 425 17.95 -11.24 -6.95
CA VAL A 425 18.26 -10.82 -8.33
C VAL A 425 17.70 -9.42 -8.59
N ARG A 426 16.44 -9.15 -8.24
CA ARG A 426 15.88 -7.80 -8.35
C ARG A 426 16.67 -6.77 -7.55
N ALA A 427 17.02 -7.09 -6.30
CA ALA A 427 17.72 -6.16 -5.42
C ALA A 427 19.08 -5.76 -6.01
N LEU A 428 19.82 -6.72 -6.57
CA LEU A 428 21.11 -6.46 -7.23
C LEU A 428 20.95 -5.62 -8.51
N VAL A 429 19.93 -5.92 -9.34
CA VAL A 429 19.64 -5.14 -10.55
C VAL A 429 19.24 -3.69 -10.22
N MET A 430 18.37 -3.51 -9.22
CA MET A 430 17.94 -2.21 -8.74
C MET A 430 19.10 -1.42 -8.11
N LEU A 431 19.94 -2.09 -7.32
CA LEU A 431 21.10 -1.48 -6.69
C LEU A 431 22.10 -1.01 -7.75
N ARG A 432 22.31 -1.82 -8.79
CA ARG A 432 23.17 -1.46 -9.93
C ARG A 432 22.59 -0.26 -10.69
N ARG A 433 21.28 -0.21 -10.91
CA ARG A 433 20.62 0.95 -11.56
C ARG A 433 20.80 2.22 -10.73
N TRP A 434 20.55 2.14 -9.42
CA TRP A 434 20.71 3.25 -8.49
C TRP A 434 22.16 3.74 -8.42
N SER A 435 23.12 2.82 -8.35
CA SER A 435 24.56 3.10 -8.24
C SER A 435 25.17 3.68 -9.51
N LYS A 436 24.66 3.30 -10.69
CA LYS A 436 25.06 3.90 -11.97
C LYS A 436 24.57 5.34 -12.16
N ARG A 437 23.68 5.84 -11.28
CA ARG A 437 23.21 7.24 -11.29
C ARG A 437 22.59 7.70 -12.61
N GLY A 438 22.15 6.78 -13.47
CA GLY A 438 21.46 7.12 -14.72
C GLY A 438 20.17 7.91 -14.51
N TRP A 439 19.56 7.75 -13.33
CA TRP A 439 18.38 8.50 -12.88
C TRP A 439 18.66 10.00 -12.67
N GLU A 440 19.93 10.42 -12.46
CA GLU A 440 20.27 11.84 -12.29
C GLU A 440 20.02 12.67 -13.56
N ARG A 441 19.90 12.02 -14.73
CA ARG A 441 19.61 12.66 -16.02
C ARG A 441 18.13 12.88 -16.27
N LEU A 442 17.26 12.27 -15.46
CA LEU A 442 15.82 12.44 -15.59
C LEU A 442 15.41 13.76 -14.95
N SER A 443 14.58 14.51 -15.66
CA SER A 443 13.93 15.73 -15.18
C SER A 443 12.43 15.57 -15.34
N ILE A 444 11.73 15.70 -14.21
CA ILE A 444 10.27 15.70 -14.15
C ILE A 444 9.76 17.15 -14.10
N ILE A 445 10.48 18.01 -13.39
CA ILE A 445 10.20 19.45 -13.27
C ILE A 445 11.13 20.27 -14.19
N PRO A 446 10.66 21.38 -14.79
CA PRO A 446 11.46 22.22 -15.70
C PRO A 446 12.79 22.68 -15.06
N GLY A 447 13.88 22.73 -15.85
CA GLY A 447 15.23 23.05 -15.38
C GLY A 447 15.35 24.39 -14.65
N ASP A 448 14.71 25.44 -15.17
CA ASP A 448 14.72 26.79 -14.60
C ASP A 448 14.15 26.84 -13.17
N ALA A 449 13.29 25.88 -12.81
CA ALA A 449 12.72 25.79 -11.47
C ALA A 449 13.71 25.27 -10.42
N VAL A 450 14.78 24.59 -10.86
CA VAL A 450 15.79 23.92 -10.03
C VAL A 450 16.99 24.85 -9.77
N GLU A 451 17.39 25.67 -10.75
CA GLU A 451 18.57 26.54 -10.66
C GLU A 451 18.38 27.76 -9.76
N GLY A 452 17.15 28.28 -9.63
CA GLY A 452 16.85 29.45 -8.82
C GLY A 452 17.09 29.32 -7.30
N GLN A 453 17.42 28.12 -6.79
CA GLN A 453 17.83 27.88 -5.41
C GLN A 453 19.34 27.57 -5.25
N ALA A 454 20.07 27.25 -6.33
CA ALA A 454 21.51 27.02 -6.23
C ALA A 454 22.30 28.34 -6.12
N MET A 455 21.66 29.48 -6.45
CA MET A 455 22.26 30.81 -6.44
C MET A 455 21.84 31.71 -5.26
N GLY A 456 21.09 31.18 -4.28
CA GLY A 456 20.64 31.92 -3.09
C GLY A 456 20.79 31.09 -1.84
#